data_AF-A0A7J3KCA4-F1
#
_entry.id   AF-A0A7J3KCA4-F1
#
_cell.length_a   1.000
_cell.length_b   1.000
_cell.length_c   1.000
_cell.angle_alpha   90.00
_cell.angle_beta   90.00
_cell.angle_gamma   90.00
#
_symmetry.space_group_name_H-M   'P 1'
#
loop_
_entity.id
_entity.type
_entity.pdbx_description
1 polymer ?
#
loop_
_entity_poly.entity_id
_entity_poly.type
_entity_poly.pdbx_seq_one_letter_code
_entity_poly.pdbx_strand_id
1 'polypeptide(L)'
;MTREGSLGIYNGFPERYHYAYLIEAYAPIKDVQRAIANALHEVNGRSVRDYWSRRLGADIDVIFEFGVAEDLTFHYIDSDTLSLLLKVICEKELHVLDFISIIRYYVQSARGNGR
;
A
#
# COMPACT_ATOMS: atom_id res chain seq x y z
N MET A 1 -13.91 -8.25 -17.96
CA MET A 1 -14.80 -7.08 -18.04
C MET A 1 -14.88 -6.51 -16.63
N THR A 2 -13.84 -5.76 -16.25
CA THR A 2 -13.69 -5.14 -14.93
C THR A 2 -14.79 -4.09 -14.75
N ARG A 3 -15.49 -4.14 -13.62
CA ARG A 3 -16.49 -3.13 -13.31
C ARG A 3 -15.72 -1.90 -12.82
N GLU A 4 -15.48 -0.94 -13.69
CA GLU A 4 -14.85 0.36 -13.37
C GLU A 4 -15.53 1.12 -12.19
N GLY A 5 -16.70 0.64 -11.73
CA GLY A 5 -17.41 1.13 -10.55
C GLY A 5 -16.88 0.67 -9.19
N SER A 6 -16.10 -0.42 -9.08
CA SER A 6 -15.67 -0.98 -7.78
C SER A 6 -14.21 -0.73 -7.41
N LEU A 7 -13.40 -0.16 -8.31
CA LEU A 7 -12.00 0.14 -8.02
C LEU A 7 -11.89 1.18 -6.89
N GLY A 8 -11.10 0.84 -5.88
CA GLY A 8 -10.87 1.67 -4.70
C GLY A 8 -11.84 1.46 -3.55
N ILE A 9 -12.77 0.50 -3.64
CA ILE A 9 -13.72 0.21 -2.55
C ILE A 9 -13.63 -1.27 -2.16
N TYR A 10 -13.39 -1.54 -0.88
CA TYR A 10 -13.45 -2.88 -0.31
C TYR A 10 -14.76 -3.11 0.46
N ASN A 11 -15.59 -4.04 -0.01
CA ASN A 11 -16.90 -4.32 0.59
C ASN A 11 -16.87 -5.28 1.79
N GLY A 12 -15.66 -5.67 2.25
CA GLY A 12 -15.47 -6.66 3.30
C GLY A 12 -14.89 -6.13 4.61
N PHE A 13 -14.76 -4.81 4.79
CA PHE A 13 -14.18 -4.28 6.02
C PHE A 13 -15.04 -4.63 7.25
N PRO A 14 -14.42 -4.99 8.38
CA PRO A 14 -15.16 -5.15 9.63
C PRO A 14 -15.69 -3.79 10.09
N GLU A 15 -16.82 -3.79 10.80
CA GLU A 15 -17.46 -2.57 11.32
C GLU A 15 -16.59 -1.81 12.35
N ARG A 16 -15.49 -2.41 12.82
CA ARG A 16 -14.62 -1.83 13.85
C ARG A 16 -13.29 -1.38 13.25
N TYR A 17 -13.01 -0.10 13.40
CA TYR A 17 -11.71 0.50 13.09
C TYR A 17 -10.86 0.60 14.36
N HIS A 18 -9.57 0.31 14.26
CA HIS A 18 -8.65 0.44 15.38
C HIS A 18 -8.25 1.90 15.61
N TYR A 19 -8.02 2.65 14.52
CA TYR A 19 -7.55 4.03 14.55
C TYR A 19 -8.12 4.80 13.36
N ALA A 20 -8.33 6.10 13.54
CA ALA A 20 -8.73 7.03 12.50
C ALA A 20 -7.90 8.30 12.62
N TYR A 21 -7.48 8.83 11.47
CA TYR A 21 -6.71 10.06 11.37
C TYR A 21 -7.35 10.96 10.32
N LEU A 22 -7.38 12.26 10.61
CA LEU A 22 -7.80 13.29 9.66
C LEU A 22 -6.55 14.07 9.23
N ILE A 23 -6.40 14.25 7.92
CA ILE A 23 -5.31 15.02 7.33
C ILE A 23 -5.94 16.17 6.55
N GLU A 24 -5.48 17.39 6.85
CA GLU A 24 -5.82 18.57 6.06
C GLU A 24 -4.74 18.79 5.00
N ALA A 25 -5.15 18.97 3.75
CA ALA A 25 -4.26 19.20 2.63
C ALA A 25 -4.74 20.40 1.80
N TYR A 26 -3.82 21.32 1.49
CA TYR A 26 -4.08 22.46 0.61
C TYR A 26 -3.74 22.10 -0.85
N ALA A 27 -4.40 21.06 -1.36
CA ALA A 27 -4.22 20.58 -2.73
C ALA A 27 -5.55 20.01 -3.26
N PRO A 28 -5.75 19.97 -4.59
CA PRO A 28 -6.86 19.22 -5.16
C PRO A 28 -6.81 17.77 -4.70
N ILE A 29 -7.95 17.23 -4.28
CA ILE A 29 -8.05 15.86 -3.77
C ILE A 29 -7.55 14.81 -4.78
N LYS A 30 -7.74 15.04 -6.09
CA LYS A 30 -7.16 14.20 -7.15
C LYS A 30 -5.64 14.16 -7.09
N ASP A 31 -4.99 15.27 -6.76
CA ASP A 31 -3.53 15.32 -6.64
C ASP A 31 -3.06 14.59 -5.37
N VAL A 32 -3.82 14.70 -4.27
CA VAL A 32 -3.57 13.91 -3.06
C VAL A 32 -3.69 12.41 -3.36
N GLN A 33 -4.75 11.98 -4.05
CA GLN A 33 -4.97 10.59 -4.43
C GLN A 33 -3.85 10.06 -5.35
N ARG A 34 -3.45 10.85 -6.34
CA ARG A 34 -2.31 10.51 -7.22
C ARG A 34 -1.01 10.41 -6.44
N ALA A 35 -0.76 11.34 -5.51
CA ALA A 35 0.44 11.31 -4.68
C ALA A 35 0.49 10.05 -3.82
N ILE A 36 -0.63 9.67 -3.18
CA ILE A 36 -0.74 8.43 -2.41
C ILE A 36 -0.49 7.20 -3.30
N ALA A 37 -1.18 7.09 -4.44
CA ALA A 37 -1.04 5.96 -5.35
C ALA A 37 0.41 5.77 -5.83
N ASN A 38 1.08 6.85 -6.22
CA ASN A 38 2.48 6.80 -6.64
C ASN A 38 3.41 6.44 -5.47
N ALA A 39 3.22 7.03 -4.29
CA ALA A 39 4.04 6.72 -3.12
C ALA A 39 3.93 5.25 -2.71
N LEU A 40 2.72 4.68 -2.73
CA LEU A 40 2.51 3.26 -2.43
C LEU A 40 3.17 2.36 -3.47
N HIS A 41 3.03 2.67 -4.77
CA HIS A 41 3.71 1.94 -5.84
C HIS A 41 5.24 1.99 -5.68
N GLU A 42 5.80 3.17 -5.39
CA GLU A 42 7.23 3.34 -5.24
C GLU A 42 7.79 2.49 -4.09
N VAL A 43 7.11 2.44 -2.95
CA VAL A 43 7.55 1.66 -1.79
C VAL A 43 7.25 0.16 -1.94
N ASN A 44 6.34 -0.21 -2.83
CA ASN A 44 5.92 -1.59 -3.07
C ASN A 44 7.13 -2.50 -3.38
N GLY A 45 7.31 -3.55 -2.59
CA GLY A 45 8.40 -4.52 -2.76
C GLY A 45 9.79 -4.03 -2.35
N ARG A 46 9.95 -2.80 -1.83
CA ARG A 46 11.23 -2.31 -1.32
C ARG A 46 11.50 -2.88 0.07
N SER A 47 12.69 -3.45 0.27
CA SER A 47 13.17 -3.83 1.60
C SER A 47 13.68 -2.61 2.35
N VAL A 48 13.22 -2.45 3.59
CA VAL A 48 13.70 -1.44 4.53
C VAL A 48 14.43 -2.18 5.65
N ARG A 49 15.73 -2.40 5.49
CA ARG A 49 16.55 -3.09 6.50
C ARG A 49 17.03 -2.14 7.60
N ASP A 50 17.73 -1.09 7.22
CA ASP A 50 18.52 -0.26 8.14
C ASP A 50 17.74 0.37 9.30
N TYR A 51 16.50 0.81 9.03
CA TYR A 51 15.64 1.41 10.04
C TYR A 51 15.18 0.38 11.07
N TRP A 52 14.67 -0.76 10.60
CA TRP A 52 14.11 -1.80 11.46
C TRP A 52 15.19 -2.58 12.20
N SER A 53 16.33 -2.85 11.55
CA SER A 53 17.44 -3.52 12.22
C SER A 53 17.98 -2.72 13.40
N ARG A 54 18.08 -1.39 13.25
CA ARG A 54 18.47 -0.49 14.36
C ARG A 54 17.40 -0.42 15.45
N ARG A 55 16.13 -0.37 15.07
CA ARG A 55 15.02 -0.22 16.04
C ARG A 55 14.80 -1.48 16.87
N LEU A 56 15.00 -2.65 16.26
CA LEU A 56 14.69 -3.97 16.85
C LEU A 56 15.93 -4.71 17.37
N GLY A 57 17.15 -4.26 17.06
CA GLY A 57 18.39 -4.88 17.54
C GLY A 57 18.69 -6.25 16.90
N ALA A 58 18.12 -6.52 15.72
CA ALA A 58 18.31 -7.77 14.98
C ALA A 58 18.45 -7.46 13.48
N ASP A 59 19.19 -8.26 12.73
CA ASP A 59 19.27 -8.08 11.27
C ASP A 59 17.97 -8.56 10.62
N ILE A 60 17.06 -7.62 10.33
CA ILE A 60 15.71 -7.89 9.85
C ILE A 60 15.49 -7.14 8.54
N ASP A 61 15.10 -7.88 7.50
CA ASP A 61 14.53 -7.29 6.29
C ASP A 61 13.02 -7.15 6.45
N VAL A 62 12.50 -5.94 6.26
CA VAL A 62 11.04 -5.69 6.23
C VAL A 62 10.66 -5.22 4.84
N ILE A 63 9.68 -5.88 4.23
CA ILE A 63 9.15 -5.55 2.91
C ILE A 63 7.68 -5.18 3.04
N PHE A 64 7.31 -4.05 2.44
CA PHE A 64 5.91 -3.64 2.34
C PHE A 64 5.40 -3.97 0.95
N GLU A 65 4.24 -4.64 0.90
CA GLU A 65 3.49 -4.81 -0.33
C GLU A 65 2.13 -4.13 -0.22
N PHE A 66 1.73 -3.44 -1.27
CA PHE A 66 0.49 -2.68 -1.30
C PHE A 66 -0.42 -3.18 -2.42
N GLY A 67 -1.71 -3.24 -2.10
CA GLY A 67 -2.75 -3.51 -3.06
C GLY A 67 -3.88 -2.48 -2.96
N VAL A 68 -4.52 -2.18 -4.10
CA VAL A 68 -5.73 -1.37 -4.16
C VAL A 68 -6.95 -2.29 -4.20
N ALA A 69 -8.01 -1.90 -3.51
CA ALA A 69 -9.24 -2.69 -3.46
C ALA A 69 -9.97 -2.71 -4.82
N GLU A 70 -10.55 -3.85 -5.14
CA GLU A 70 -11.63 -3.99 -6.11
C GLU A 70 -12.64 -4.99 -5.54
N ASP A 71 -13.76 -4.46 -5.03
CA ASP A 71 -14.86 -5.23 -4.43
C ASP A 71 -14.43 -6.08 -3.22
N LEU A 72 -14.31 -7.40 -3.38
CA LEU A 72 -13.88 -8.32 -2.31
C LEU A 72 -12.41 -8.74 -2.45
N THR A 73 -11.68 -8.13 -3.36
CA THR A 73 -10.29 -8.49 -3.69
C THR A 73 -9.37 -7.28 -3.64
N PHE A 74 -8.06 -7.54 -3.67
CA PHE A 74 -7.04 -6.51 -3.79
C PHE A 74 -6.10 -6.86 -4.94
N HIS A 75 -5.80 -5.86 -5.76
CA HIS A 75 -4.81 -5.97 -6.83
C HIS A 75 -3.51 -5.31 -6.37
N TYR A 76 -2.38 -6.00 -6.48
CA TYR A 76 -1.08 -5.42 -6.19
C TYR A 76 -0.86 -4.17 -7.03
N ILE A 77 -0.34 -3.11 -6.43
CA ILE A 77 -0.06 -1.85 -7.14
C ILE A 77 1.24 -2.00 -7.94
N ASP A 78 1.18 -2.80 -9.01
CA ASP A 78 2.18 -2.86 -10.07
C ASP A 78 1.97 -1.71 -11.08
N SER A 79 2.79 -1.66 -12.13
CA SER A 79 2.74 -0.58 -13.12
C SER A 79 1.40 -0.52 -13.87
N ASP A 80 0.79 -1.68 -14.15
CA ASP A 80 -0.47 -1.77 -14.88
C ASP A 80 -1.64 -1.31 -13.99
N THR A 81 -1.65 -1.78 -12.75
CA THR A 81 -2.65 -1.40 -11.73
C THR A 81 -2.52 0.07 -11.36
N LEU A 82 -1.30 0.60 -11.23
CA LEU A 82 -1.06 2.03 -11.03
C LEU A 82 -1.60 2.84 -12.21
N SER A 83 -1.31 2.43 -13.45
CA SER A 83 -1.78 3.13 -14.65
C SER A 83 -3.32 3.18 -14.70
N LEU A 84 -3.99 2.06 -14.39
CA LEU A 84 -5.44 2.00 -14.29
C LEU A 84 -5.97 2.91 -13.19
N LEU A 85 -5.37 2.87 -12.00
CA LEU A 85 -5.77 3.69 -10.86
C LEU A 85 -5.62 5.20 -11.16
N LEU A 86 -4.51 5.62 -11.77
CA LEU A 86 -4.27 7.01 -12.16
C LEU A 86 -5.26 7.48 -13.24
N LYS A 87 -5.61 6.61 -14.20
CA LYS A 87 -6.65 6.89 -15.20
C LYS A 87 -7.99 7.15 -14.51
N VAL A 88 -8.39 6.27 -13.60
CA VAL A 88 -9.66 6.39 -12.86
C VAL A 88 -9.71 7.67 -12.02
N ILE A 89 -8.64 8.00 -11.29
CA ILE A 89 -8.54 9.25 -10.51
C ILE A 89 -8.63 10.49 -11.41
N CYS A 90 -8.06 10.43 -12.62
CA CYS A 90 -8.13 11.51 -13.58
C CYS A 90 -9.58 11.74 -14.06
N GLU A 91 -10.27 10.66 -14.42
CA GLU A 91 -11.64 10.69 -14.94
C GLU A 91 -12.67 11.07 -13.87
N LYS A 92 -12.56 10.51 -12.66
CA LYS A 92 -13.47 10.77 -11.55
C LYS A 92 -12.73 10.94 -10.23
N GLU A 93 -13.23 11.86 -9.42
CA GLU A 93 -12.80 11.92 -8.02
C GLU A 93 -13.37 10.71 -7.28
N LEU A 94 -12.51 9.96 -6.61
CA LEU A 94 -12.91 8.83 -5.78
C LEU A 94 -13.25 9.34 -4.37
N HIS A 95 -14.44 9.03 -3.86
CA HIS A 95 -14.79 9.40 -2.48
C HIS A 95 -14.14 8.48 -1.44
N VAL A 96 -13.75 7.27 -1.86
CA VAL A 96 -13.09 6.26 -1.05
C VAL A 96 -11.98 5.64 -1.88
N LEU A 97 -10.84 5.37 -1.25
CA LEU A 97 -9.73 4.66 -1.86
C LEU A 97 -9.10 3.74 -0.82
N ASP A 98 -9.53 2.49 -0.85
CA ASP A 98 -9.14 1.45 0.09
C ASP A 98 -7.88 0.72 -0.39
N PHE A 99 -6.96 0.53 0.53
CA PHE A 99 -5.71 -0.18 0.30
C PHE A 99 -5.50 -1.28 1.33
N ILE A 100 -4.78 -2.33 0.92
CA ILE A 100 -4.18 -3.30 1.82
C ILE A 100 -2.68 -3.07 1.89
N SER A 101 -2.12 -3.22 3.09
CA SER A 101 -0.68 -3.29 3.30
C SER A 101 -0.33 -4.67 3.88
N ILE A 102 0.53 -5.39 3.19
CA ILE A 102 1.09 -6.66 3.63
C ILE A 102 2.53 -6.37 4.07
N ILE A 103 2.81 -6.63 5.34
CA ILE A 103 4.15 -6.45 5.92
C ILE A 103 4.79 -7.83 6.04
N ARG A 104 5.87 -8.05 5.29
CA ARG A 104 6.68 -9.28 5.36
C ARG A 104 7.97 -8.96 6.10
N TYR A 105 8.41 -9.84 6.99
CA TYR A 105 9.70 -9.69 7.68
C TYR A 105 10.51 -10.97 7.61
N TYR A 106 11.82 -10.84 7.47
CA TYR A 106 12.78 -11.94 7.45
C TYR A 106 13.89 -11.67 8.46
N VAL A 107 14.04 -12.55 9.44
CA VAL A 107 15.15 -12.51 10.38
C VAL A 107 16.34 -13.21 9.74
N GLN A 108 17.44 -12.48 9.53
CA GLN A 108 18.67 -13.09 9.05
C GLN A 108 19.27 -13.89 10.22
N SER A 109 19.25 -15.21 10.10
CA SER A 109 20.00 -16.06 11.03
C SER A 109 21.48 -15.80 10.78
N ALA A 110 22.25 -15.51 11.83
CA ALA A 110 23.70 -15.39 11.73
C ALA A 110 24.21 -16.60 10.94
N ARG A 111 24.84 -16.36 9.77
CA ARG A 111 25.57 -17.41 9.06
C ARG A 111 26.43 -18.09 10.10
N GLY A 112 26.15 -19.37 10.36
CA GLY A 112 26.99 -20.17 11.23
C GLY A 112 28.41 -20.03 10.73
N ASN A 113 29.30 -19.55 11.60
CA ASN A 113 30.74 -19.70 11.39
C ASN A 113 31.03 -21.20 11.32
N GLY A 114 30.99 -21.74 10.10
CA GLY A 114 31.61 -23.01 9.79
C GLY A 114 33.10 -22.86 10.04
N ARG A 115 33.52 -23.31 11.21
CA ARG A 115 34.90 -23.63 11.55
C ARG A 115 35.45 -24.67 10.60
#